data_AF-A0A653CF50-F1
#
_entry.id   AF-A0A653CF50-F1
#
_cell.length_a   1.000
_cell.length_b   1.000
_cell.length_c   1.000
_cell.angle_alpha   90.00
_cell.angle_beta   90.00
_cell.angle_gamma   90.00
#
_symmetry.space_group_name_H-M   'P 1'
#
loop_
_entity.id
_entity.type
_entity.pdbx_description
1 polymer ?
#
loop_
_entity_poly.entity_id
_entity_poly.type
_entity_poly.pdbx_seq_one_letter_code
_entity_poly.pdbx_strand_id
1 'polypeptide(L)'
;MQAPQRVGRQIIRAVGRRNCHHAPTQSTYNDLPQPSGSWKTAYDANQRKYTAHLAIGVGSLVGTIIFGKAAGFLDFHNDIPLKPAQIDSYK
;
A
#
# COMPACT_ATOMS: atom_id res chain seq x y z
N MET A 1 30.86 28.05 -83.83
CA MET A 1 30.09 27.55 -82.67
C MET A 1 31.08 27.02 -81.63
N GLN A 2 30.81 27.28 -80.35
CA GLN A 2 31.66 27.13 -79.16
C GLN A 2 32.29 25.74 -78.94
N ALA A 3 33.53 25.72 -78.42
CA ALA A 3 34.02 24.67 -77.52
C ALA A 3 33.57 25.03 -76.08
N PRO A 4 33.41 24.08 -75.10
CA PRO A 4 34.59 23.62 -74.34
C PRO A 4 34.51 22.27 -73.56
N GLN A 5 35.70 21.73 -73.28
CA GLN A 5 36.21 21.22 -71.98
C GLN A 5 35.72 19.90 -71.32
N ARG A 6 36.66 18.93 -71.34
CA ARG A 6 37.39 18.28 -70.23
C ARG A 6 36.63 17.53 -69.10
N VAL A 7 37.01 16.25 -69.01
CA VAL A 7 37.59 15.57 -67.82
C VAL A 7 36.77 15.52 -66.52
N GLY A 8 36.18 14.35 -66.28
CA GLY A 8 36.49 13.47 -65.15
C GLY A 8 36.19 13.93 -63.72
N ARG A 9 35.42 13.13 -62.98
CA ARG A 9 35.64 12.93 -61.54
C ARG A 9 34.96 11.66 -61.04
N GLN A 10 35.76 10.64 -60.70
CA GLN A 10 35.29 9.53 -59.87
C GLN A 10 35.05 10.03 -58.45
N ILE A 11 33.93 9.62 -57.84
CA ILE A 11 33.56 10.01 -56.49
C ILE A 11 33.79 8.80 -55.58
N ILE A 12 34.99 8.70 -55.00
CA ILE A 12 35.23 7.81 -53.87
C ILE A 12 34.75 8.56 -52.62
N ARG A 13 33.64 8.13 -52.02
CA ARG A 13 33.17 8.67 -50.73
C ARG A 13 34.00 8.04 -49.61
N ALA A 14 34.77 8.85 -48.91
CA ALA A 14 35.45 8.48 -47.68
C ALA A 14 34.41 8.15 -46.58
N VAL A 15 34.49 6.97 -46.00
CA VAL A 15 33.67 6.57 -44.85
C VAL A 15 34.36 7.04 -43.58
N GLY A 16 33.84 8.12 -42.98
CA GLY A 16 34.32 8.58 -41.68
C GLY A 16 33.92 7.61 -40.56
N ARG A 17 34.90 7.06 -39.84
CA ARG A 17 34.68 6.36 -38.57
C ARG A 17 34.25 7.38 -37.51
N ARG A 18 33.10 7.18 -36.87
CA ARG A 18 32.69 7.95 -35.69
C ARG A 18 33.19 7.21 -34.44
N ASN A 19 34.05 7.85 -33.66
CA ASN A 19 34.41 7.39 -32.33
C ASN A 19 33.22 7.65 -31.39
N CYS A 20 32.57 6.60 -30.88
CA CYS A 20 31.60 6.72 -29.80
C CYS A 20 32.32 6.54 -28.45
N HIS A 21 32.54 7.64 -27.74
CA HIS A 21 32.94 7.60 -26.33
C HIS A 21 31.67 7.66 -25.48
N HIS A 22 31.18 6.53 -24.99
CA HIS A 22 30.20 6.52 -23.91
C HIS A 22 30.97 6.58 -22.58
N ALA A 23 30.91 7.73 -21.91
CA ALA A 23 31.32 7.82 -20.51
C ALA A 23 30.37 6.95 -19.65
N PRO A 24 30.87 6.24 -18.63
CA PRO A 24 30.01 5.47 -17.75
C PRO A 24 29.05 6.41 -17.02
N THR A 25 27.75 6.21 -17.20
CA THR A 25 26.70 6.92 -16.48
C THR A 25 26.84 6.64 -14.99
N GLN A 26 27.07 7.69 -14.20
CA GLN A 26 27.11 7.61 -12.75
C GLN A 26 25.71 7.22 -12.25
N SER A 27 25.59 6.08 -11.56
CA SER A 27 24.31 5.66 -10.97
C SER A 27 23.88 6.70 -9.94
N THR A 28 22.70 7.29 -10.13
CA THR A 28 22.14 8.28 -9.22
C THR A 28 21.02 7.64 -8.39
N TYR A 29 20.67 8.23 -7.26
CA TYR A 29 19.62 7.69 -6.38
C TYR A 29 18.25 7.55 -7.08
N ASN A 30 18.04 8.25 -8.19
CA ASN A 30 16.85 8.14 -9.03
C ASN A 30 16.78 6.83 -9.85
N ASP A 31 17.87 6.07 -9.92
CA ASP A 31 17.92 4.76 -10.59
C ASP A 31 17.42 3.62 -9.71
N LEU A 32 17.10 3.91 -8.44
CA LEU A 32 16.44 2.96 -7.56
C LEU A 32 15.03 2.66 -8.10
N PRO A 33 14.57 1.40 -8.03
CA PRO A 33 13.20 1.06 -8.39
C PRO A 33 12.25 1.84 -7.48
N GLN A 34 11.63 2.89 -8.04
CA GLN A 34 10.54 3.57 -7.38
C GLN A 34 9.35 2.61 -7.35
N PRO A 35 8.59 2.54 -6.24
CA PRO A 35 7.41 1.70 -6.15
C PRO A 35 6.47 2.07 -7.30
N SER A 36 6.40 1.19 -8.29
CA SER A 36 5.60 1.37 -9.49
C SER A 36 4.24 0.71 -9.29
N GLY A 37 3.18 1.44 -9.59
CA GLY A 37 1.81 0.97 -9.49
C GLY A 37 0.99 1.59 -8.36
N SER A 38 -0.29 1.19 -8.30
CA SER A 38 -1.30 1.80 -7.44
C SER A 38 -1.31 1.20 -6.03
N TRP A 39 -0.15 1.15 -5.36
CA TRP A 39 -0.01 0.60 -4.00
C TRP A 39 -1.04 1.19 -3.03
N LYS A 40 -1.35 2.48 -3.20
CA LYS A 40 -2.35 3.20 -2.42
C LYS A 40 -3.75 2.64 -2.65
N THR A 41 -4.15 2.38 -3.89
CA THR A 41 -5.45 1.77 -4.20
C THR A 41 -5.59 0.37 -3.62
N ALA A 42 -4.53 -0.43 -3.65
CA ALA A 42 -4.53 -1.77 -3.04
C ALA A 42 -4.60 -1.69 -1.51
N TYR A 43 -3.87 -0.75 -0.91
CA TYR A 43 -3.93 -0.46 0.52
C TYR A 43 -5.33 -0.02 0.95
N ASP A 44 -5.93 0.95 0.26
CA ASP A 44 -7.25 1.50 0.55
C ASP A 44 -8.34 0.41 0.42
N ALA A 45 -8.24 -0.45 -0.59
CA ALA A 45 -9.15 -1.58 -0.77
C ALA A 45 -9.08 -2.58 0.40
N ASN A 46 -7.86 -2.87 0.88
CA ASN A 46 -7.67 -3.77 2.02
C ASN A 46 -8.12 -3.11 3.34
N GLN A 47 -7.84 -1.82 3.51
CA GLN A 47 -8.27 -1.06 4.68
C GLN A 47 -9.79 -1.10 4.83
N ARG A 48 -10.54 -0.90 3.74
CA ARG A 48 -12.00 -0.99 3.76
C ARG A 48 -12.52 -2.35 4.21
N LYS A 49 -11.85 -3.44 3.81
CA LYS A 49 -12.20 -4.80 4.24
C LYS A 49 -11.98 -4.97 5.74
N TYR A 50 -10.84 -4.53 6.27
CA TYR A 50 -10.54 -4.69 7.69
C TYR A 50 -11.45 -3.83 8.57
N THR A 51 -11.73 -2.59 8.16
CA THR A 51 -12.70 -1.74 8.87
C THR A 51 -14.09 -2.38 8.89
N ALA A 52 -14.51 -3.05 7.81
CA ALA A 52 -15.78 -3.78 7.80
C ALA A 52 -15.79 -4.96 8.78
N HIS A 53 -14.72 -5.77 8.81
CA HIS A 53 -14.60 -6.87 9.77
C HIS A 53 -14.60 -6.36 11.22
N LEU A 54 -13.90 -5.26 11.49
CA LEU A 54 -13.88 -4.65 12.81
C LEU A 54 -15.29 -4.21 13.22
N ALA A 55 -16.03 -3.54 12.33
CA ALA A 55 -17.39 -3.10 12.60
C ALA A 55 -18.33 -4.30 12.89
N ILE A 56 -18.23 -5.37 12.10
CA ILE A 56 -19.00 -6.61 12.31
C ILE A 56 -18.64 -7.24 13.64
N GLY A 57 -17.36 -7.37 13.96
CA GLY A 57 -16.89 -7.95 15.23
C GLY A 57 -17.40 -7.17 16.43
N VAL A 58 -17.24 -5.85 16.43
CA VAL A 58 -17.75 -4.98 17.50
C VAL A 58 -19.27 -5.08 17.62
N GLY A 59 -19.99 -5.04 16.49
CA GLY A 59 -21.45 -5.17 16.47
C GLY A 59 -21.93 -6.50 17.05
N SER A 60 -21.29 -7.61 16.66
CA SER A 60 -21.63 -8.95 17.18
C SER A 60 -21.35 -9.08 18.68
N LEU A 61 -20.25 -8.50 19.18
CA LEU A 61 -19.91 -8.54 20.59
C LEU A 61 -20.93 -7.76 21.41
N VAL A 62 -21.23 -6.52 21.02
CA VAL A 62 -22.22 -5.67 21.68
C VAL A 62 -23.60 -6.34 21.67
N GLY A 63 -24.02 -6.87 20.52
CA GLY A 63 -25.28 -7.60 20.40
C GLY A 63 -25.34 -8.82 21.31
N THR A 64 -24.25 -9.60 21.39
CA THR A 64 -24.17 -10.77 22.26
C THR A 64 -24.28 -10.39 23.73
N ILE A 65 -23.61 -9.32 24.17
CA ILE A 65 -23.68 -8.85 25.56
C ILE A 65 -25.10 -8.39 25.91
N ILE A 66 -25.74 -7.60 25.04
CA ILE A 66 -27.11 -7.12 25.26
C ILE A 66 -28.08 -8.30 25.32
N PHE A 67 -27.99 -9.22 24.38
CA PHE A 67 -28.82 -10.42 24.35
C PHE A 67 -28.60 -11.29 25.60
N GLY A 68 -27.35 -11.55 25.97
CA GLY A 68 -27.01 -12.34 27.16
C GLY A 68 -27.54 -11.71 28.45
N LYS A 69 -27.48 -10.38 28.58
CA LYS A 69 -28.05 -9.66 29.72
C LYS A 69 -29.59 -9.70 29.71
N ALA A 70 -30.22 -9.57 28.55
CA ALA A 70 -31.70 -9.63 28.43
C ALA A 70 -32.25 -11.04 28.69
N ALA A 71 -31.52 -12.08 28.28
CA ALA A 71 -31.87 -13.47 28.51
C ALA A 71 -31.54 -13.96 29.94
N GLY A 72 -30.85 -13.14 30.74
CA GLY A 72 -30.45 -13.49 32.12
C GLY A 72 -29.20 -14.38 32.22
N PHE A 73 -28.46 -14.57 31.12
CA PHE A 73 -27.18 -15.29 31.14
C PHE A 73 -26.02 -14.45 31.69
N LEU A 74 -26.12 -13.12 31.62
CA LEU A 74 -25.11 -12.19 32.11
C LEU A 74 -25.71 -11.29 33.19
N ASP A 75 -25.22 -11.43 34.42
CA ASP A 75 -25.43 -10.47 35.50
C ASP A 75 -24.10 -9.82 35.85
N PHE A 76 -24.10 -8.49 35.90
CA PHE A 76 -22.89 -7.68 36.08
C PHE A 76 -22.77 -7.11 37.49
N HIS A 77 -23.77 -7.30 38.37
CA HIS A 77 -23.75 -6.88 39.79
C HIS A 77 -23.13 -5.49 39.99
N ASN A 78 -23.63 -4.49 39.26
CA ASN A 78 -23.08 -3.13 39.24
C ASN A 78 -23.50 -2.28 40.44
N ASP A 79 -24.29 -2.85 41.35
CA ASP A 79 -24.72 -2.23 42.59
C ASP A 79 -23.72 -2.48 43.72
N ILE A 80 -23.44 -1.43 44.49
CA ILE A 80 -22.69 -1.56 45.75
C ILE A 80 -23.71 -1.89 46.83
N PRO A 81 -23.58 -3.02 47.55
CA PRO A 81 -24.54 -3.39 48.55
C PRO A 81 -24.49 -2.39 49.72
N LEU A 82 -25.64 -1.81 50.08
CA LEU A 82 -25.76 -0.84 51.19
C LEU A 82 -25.37 -1.42 52.56
N LYS A 83 -25.34 -2.74 52.67
CA LYS A 83 -24.93 -3.48 53.87
C LYS A 83 -24.01 -4.62 53.45
N PRO A 84 -22.98 -4.94 54.26
CA PRO A 84 -22.10 -6.07 53.96
C PRO A 84 -22.90 -7.37 53.92
N ALA A 85 -22.44 -8.31 53.09
CA ALA A 85 -23.05 -9.63 52.99
C ALA A 85 -23.09 -10.30 54.37
N GLN A 86 -24.28 -10.68 54.82
CA GLN A 86 -24.46 -11.49 56.03
C GLN A 86 -24.10 -12.93 55.68
N ILE A 87 -22.91 -13.38 56.11
CA ILE A 87 -22.43 -14.73 55.87
C ILE A 87 -22.57 -15.51 57.18
N ASP A 88 -23.43 -16.52 57.20
CA ASP A 88 -23.73 -17.31 58.40
C ASP A 88 -22.53 -18.14 58.91
N SER A 89 -21.47 -18.31 58.11
CA SER A 89 -20.29 -19.10 58.48
C SER A 89 -19.32 -18.43 59.47
N TYR A 90 -19.58 -17.18 59.88
CA TYR A 90 -18.72 -16.43 60.82
C TYR A 90 -19.37 -16.24 62.20
N LYS A 91 -20.41 -17.01 62.52
CA LYS A 91 -21.02 -17.05 63.86
C LYS A 91 -20.34 -18.10 64.74
#